data_AF-A0A1B1YEL3-F1
#
_entry.id   AF-A0A1B1YEL3-F1
#
_cell.length_a   1.000
_cell.length_b   1.000
_cell.length_c   1.000
_cell.angle_alpha   90.00
_cell.angle_beta   90.00
_cell.angle_gamma   90.00
#
_symmetry.space_group_name_H-M   'P 1'
#
loop_
_entity.id
_entity.type
_entity.pdbx_description
1 polymer ?
#
loop_
_entity_poly.entity_id
_entity_poly.type
_entity_poly.pdbx_seq_one_letter_code
_entity_poly.pdbx_strand_id
1 'polypeptide(L)'
;MIFQPITEDLLDIVLEIINSNENGVPSRTIEEVKNEFLNLNTESYLIFLENKYIGIIDFLKNNPYDNCPWIGLLMISWGIPL
;
A
#
# COMPACT_ATOMS: atom_id res chain seq x y z
N MET A 1 -14.43 6.17 5.85
CA MET A 1 -13.11 5.85 5.29
C MET A 1 -12.08 5.96 6.41
N ILE A 2 -11.25 4.95 6.59
CA ILE A 2 -10.20 4.86 7.62
C ILE A 2 -8.89 4.53 6.90
N PHE A 3 -7.79 5.16 7.31
CA PHE A 3 -6.45 4.77 6.88
C PHE A 3 -5.81 3.94 7.98
N GLN A 4 -5.63 2.66 7.73
CA GLN A 4 -5.07 1.71 8.70
C GLN A 4 -3.59 1.49 8.38
N PRO A 5 -2.67 1.73 9.34
CA PRO A 5 -1.25 1.47 9.13
C PRO A 5 -1.03 0.01 8.68
N ILE A 6 -0.15 -0.19 7.71
CA ILE A 6 0.25 -1.53 7.30
C ILE A 6 1.13 -2.14 8.40
N THR A 7 0.82 -3.38 8.75
CA THR A 7 1.56 -4.23 9.68
C THR A 7 1.81 -5.59 9.03
N GLU A 8 2.69 -6.42 9.61
CA GLU A 8 3.06 -7.72 9.00
C GLU A 8 1.84 -8.64 8.75
N ASP A 9 0.84 -8.61 9.63
CA ASP A 9 -0.40 -9.39 9.52
C ASP A 9 -1.33 -8.93 8.38
N LEU A 10 -1.06 -7.78 7.77
CA LEU A 10 -1.85 -7.23 6.66
C LEU A 10 -1.21 -7.43 5.29
N LEU A 11 0.01 -7.99 5.22
CA LEU A 11 0.78 -8.09 3.98
C LEU A 11 0.10 -8.91 2.89
N ASP A 12 -0.68 -9.93 3.24
CA ASP A 12 -1.44 -10.72 2.26
C ASP A 12 -2.48 -9.86 1.53
N ILE A 13 -3.15 -8.94 2.24
CA ILE A 13 -4.13 -8.01 1.68
C ILE A 13 -3.42 -6.99 0.78
N VAL A 14 -2.28 -6.47 1.23
CA VAL A 14 -1.46 -5.52 0.45
C VAL A 14 -1.01 -6.18 -0.86
N LEU A 15 -0.52 -7.42 -0.79
CA LEU A 15 -0.08 -8.19 -1.93
C LEU A 15 -1.21 -8.41 -2.95
N GLU A 16 -2.41 -8.72 -2.46
CA GLU A 16 -3.58 -8.87 -3.33
C GLU A 16 -3.95 -7.57 -4.04
N ILE A 17 -3.96 -6.43 -3.34
CA ILE A 17 -4.22 -5.11 -3.94
C ILE A 17 -3.21 -4.80 -5.04
N ILE A 18 -1.91 -5.00 -4.77
CA ILE A 18 -0.83 -4.73 -5.72
C ILE A 18 -0.97 -5.62 -6.96
N ASN A 19 -1.05 -6.93 -6.77
CA ASN A 19 -1.13 -7.89 -7.88
C ASN A 19 -2.42 -7.72 -8.69
N SER A 20 -3.52 -7.22 -8.10
CA SER A 20 -4.75 -6.91 -8.85
C SER A 20 -4.62 -5.67 -9.76
N ASN A 21 -3.69 -4.76 -9.47
CA ASN A 21 -3.47 -3.54 -10.26
C ASN A 21 -2.34 -3.67 -11.28
N GLU A 22 -1.33 -4.50 -11.02
CA GLU A 22 -0.15 -4.68 -11.88
C GLU A 22 -0.37 -5.72 -13.00
N ASN A 23 -1.44 -5.55 -13.78
CA ASN A 23 -1.77 -6.45 -14.89
C ASN A 23 -0.60 -6.57 -15.90
N GLY A 24 -0.17 -7.80 -16.19
CA GLY A 24 0.91 -8.07 -17.14
C GLY A 24 2.33 -7.99 -16.55
N VAL A 25 2.46 -7.72 -15.24
CA VAL A 25 3.70 -7.82 -14.48
C VAL A 25 3.72 -9.17 -13.75
N PRO A 26 4.89 -9.83 -13.58
CA PRO A 26 5.00 -10.98 -12.70
C PRO A 26 4.50 -10.63 -11.30
N SER A 27 3.69 -11.51 -10.71
CA SER A 27 3.16 -11.30 -9.38
C SER A 27 4.29 -11.08 -8.37
N ARG A 28 4.14 -10.03 -7.57
CA ARG A 28 5.05 -9.70 -6.47
C ARG A 28 5.02 -10.82 -5.43
N THR A 29 6.08 -10.91 -4.65
CA THR A 29 6.17 -11.79 -3.48
C THR A 29 5.84 -11.01 -2.20
N ILE A 30 5.43 -11.72 -1.15
CA ILE A 30 5.23 -11.13 0.18
C ILE A 30 6.49 -10.39 0.66
N GLU A 31 7.67 -10.93 0.38
CA GLU A 31 8.95 -10.32 0.78
C GLU A 31 9.21 -8.99 0.05
N GLU A 32 8.89 -8.90 -1.24
CA GLU A 32 8.98 -7.64 -1.98
C GLU A 32 8.02 -6.59 -1.41
N VAL A 33 6.76 -6.98 -1.16
CA VAL A 33 5.75 -6.11 -0.57
C VAL A 33 6.13 -5.68 0.85
N LYS A 34 6.69 -6.59 1.66
CA LYS A 34 7.21 -6.26 2.99
C LYS A 34 8.30 -5.21 2.93
N ASN A 35 9.29 -5.41 2.06
CA ASN A 35 10.41 -4.48 1.91
C ASN A 35 9.97 -3.11 1.38
N GLU A 36 8.89 -3.07 0.59
CA GLU A 36 8.34 -1.82 0.07
C GLU A 36 7.47 -1.08 1.09
N PHE A 37 6.56 -1.74 1.82
CA PHE A 37 5.55 -1.06 2.64
C PHE A 37 5.80 -1.10 4.16
N LEU A 38 6.82 -1.82 4.63
CA LEU A 38 7.26 -1.83 6.03
C LEU A 38 8.70 -1.30 6.18
N ASN A 39 9.09 -0.36 5.32
CA ASN A 39 10.40 0.28 5.35
C ASN A 39 10.43 1.47 6.34
N LEU A 40 11.62 2.03 6.58
CA LEU A 40 11.81 3.11 7.56
C LEU A 40 11.70 4.53 6.96
N ASN A 41 11.56 4.65 5.64
CA ASN A 41 11.59 5.92 4.91
C ASN A 41 10.19 6.49 4.69
N THR A 42 9.17 5.63 4.50
CA THR A 42 7.79 6.04 4.22
C THR A 42 6.83 5.49 5.26
N GLU A 43 5.63 6.05 5.29
CA GLU A 43 4.51 5.50 6.07
C GLU A 43 3.43 5.02 5.10
N SER A 44 3.06 3.75 5.21
CA SER A 44 2.10 3.11 4.31
C SER A 44 0.84 2.67 5.04
N TYR A 45 -0.32 2.85 4.40
CA TYR A 45 -1.64 2.59 4.97
C TYR A 45 -2.53 1.86 3.97
N LEU A 46 -3.32 0.91 4.47
CA LEU A 46 -4.48 0.39 3.76
C LEU A 46 -5.65 1.38 3.89
N ILE A 47 -6.40 1.55 2.80
CA ILE A 47 -7.62 2.35 2.76
C ILE A 47 -8.80 1.44 3.04
N PHE A 48 -9.48 1.65 4.17
CA PHE A 48 -10.63 0.86 4.61
C PHE A 48 -11.93 1.67 4.49
N LEU A 49 -12.90 1.13 3.77
CA LEU A 49 -14.21 1.74 3.54
C LEU A 49 -15.30 0.66 3.54
N GLU A 50 -16.40 0.91 4.26
CA GLU A 50 -17.58 0.01 4.26
C GLU A 50 -17.23 -1.47 4.49
N ASN A 51 -16.37 -1.70 5.49
CA ASN A 51 -15.92 -3.03 5.89
C ASN A 51 -15.03 -3.76 4.86
N LYS A 52 -14.40 -3.02 3.94
CA LYS A 52 -13.51 -3.55 2.90
C LYS A 52 -12.23 -2.73 2.77
N TYR A 53 -11.11 -3.41 2.53
CA TYR A 53 -9.88 -2.75 2.07
C TYR A 53 -9.97 -2.48 0.57
N ILE A 54 -9.83 -1.21 0.19
CA ILE A 54 -10.08 -0.72 -1.18
C ILE A 54 -8.83 -0.11 -1.83
N GLY A 55 -7.68 -0.13 -1.17
CA GLY A 55 -6.48 0.50 -1.70
C GLY A 55 -5.35 0.62 -0.71
N ILE A 56 -4.25 1.19 -1.20
CA ILE A 56 -3.02 1.48 -0.46
C ILE A 56 -2.66 2.95 -0.72
N ILE A 57 -2.17 3.62 0.32
CA ILE A 57 -1.46 4.90 0.19
C ILE A 57 -0.08 4.75 0.84
N ASP A 58 0.96 5.19 0.14
CA ASP A 58 2.32 5.31 0.67
C ASP A 58 2.73 6.77 0.61
N PHE A 59 3.18 7.32 1.74
CA PHE A 59 3.58 8.71 1.80
C PHE A 59 4.95 8.89 2.47
N LEU A 60 5.76 9.74 1.86
CA LEU A 60 7.02 10.22 2.39
C LEU A 60 6.76 11.52 3.15
N LYS A 61 6.86 11.48 4.47
CA LYS A 61 6.55 12.64 5.33
C LYS A 61 7.41 13.87 5.03
N ASN A 62 8.67 13.65 4.68
CA ASN A 62 9.61 14.70 4.37
C ASN A 62 10.50 14.29 3.21
N ASN A 63 10.20 14.79 2.02
CA ASN A 63 11.05 14.57 0.87
C ASN A 63 12.33 15.42 0.97
N PRO A 64 13.54 14.83 0.91
CA PRO A 64 14.79 15.56 1.15
C PRO A 64 15.09 16.65 0.11
N TYR A 65 14.43 16.65 -1.05
CA TYR A 65 14.68 17.64 -2.11
C TYR A 65 13.98 18.98 -1.89
N ASP A 66 12.79 18.98 -1.28
CA ASP A 66 11.95 20.18 -1.08
C ASP A 66 11.42 20.35 0.35
N ASN A 67 11.74 19.40 1.24
CA ASN A 67 11.31 19.36 2.63
C ASN A 67 9.77 19.41 2.78
N CYS A 68 9.05 18.83 1.82
CA CYS A 68 7.59 18.75 1.78
C CYS A 68 7.11 17.28 1.82
N PRO A 69 5.88 17.02 2.29
CA PRO A 69 5.30 15.68 2.24
C PRO A 69 4.92 15.29 0.81
N TRP A 70 5.27 14.07 0.41
CA TRP A 70 4.96 13.51 -0.91
C TRP A 70 4.11 12.25 -0.78
N ILE A 71 3.16 12.08 -1.68
CA ILE A 71 2.46 10.80 -1.85
C ILE A 71 3.27 10.01 -2.89
N GLY A 72 3.93 8.94 -2.45
CA GLY A 72 4.72 8.05 -3.31
C GLY A 72 3.83 7.11 -4.11
N LEU A 73 2.74 6.63 -3.48
CA LEU A 73 1.77 5.75 -4.11
C LEU A 73 0.36 6.11 -3.62
N LEU A 74 -0.59 6.13 -4.55
CA LEU A 74 -2.02 6.00 -4.26
C LEU A 74 -2.60 4.99 -5.23
N MET A 75 -3.04 3.85 -4.71
CA MET A 75 -3.62 2.77 -5.48
C MET A 75 -5.00 2.44 -4.93
N ILE A 76 -5.99 2.34 -5.82
CA ILE A 76 -7.37 1.98 -5.47
C ILE A 76 -7.73 0.71 -6.24
N SER A 77 -8.14 -0.34 -5.53
CA SER A 77 -8.64 -1.58 -6.11
C SER A 77 -10.11 -1.79 -5.75
N TRP A 78 -10.98 -1.68 -6.76
CA TRP A 78 -12.38 -2.08 -6.67
C TRP A 78 -12.51 -3.52 -7.16
N GLY A 79 -12.43 -4.51 -6.27
CA GLY A 79 -12.73 -5.88 -6.72
C GLY A 79 -12.15 -7.05 -5.96
N ILE A 80 -11.38 -6.86 -4.89
CA ILE A 80 -10.86 -7.98 -4.08
C ILE A 80 -12.02 -8.83 -3.54
N PRO A 81 -12.17 -10.10 -3.96
CA PRO A 81 -13.07 -11.05 -3.32
C PRO A 81 -12.39 -11.54 -2.04
N LEU A 82 -13.00 -11.28 -0.88
CA LEU A 82 -12.61 -11.89 0.38
C LEU A 82 -12.75 -13.42 0.34
#